data_AF-A0A7X7V2U4-F1
#
_entry.id   AF-A0A7X7V2U4-F1
#
_cell.length_a   1.000
_cell.length_b   1.000
_cell.length_c   1.000
_cell.angle_alpha   90.00
_cell.angle_beta   90.00
_cell.angle_gamma   90.00
#
_symmetry.space_group_name_H-M   'P 1'
#
loop_
_entity.id
_entity.type
_entity.pdbx_description
1 polymer ?
#
loop_
_entity_poly.entity_id
_entity_poly.type
_entity_poly.pdbx_seq_one_letter_code
_entity_poly.pdbx_strand_id
1 'polypeptide(L)'
;MNKKVYFAGSIRGGQEDTAFYHEIISMIDQTDHVLTEQVGDIHHNALEHGRSKDQAIYDKDTAWLRECDLVIAECTHPSLGVGYEMAYAEKNQKPVYIFYRHSEVQLSAMLTGDPYFHIQSYETKEELWHMISEILK
;
A
#
# COMPACT_ATOMS: atom_id res chain seq x y z
N MET A 1 11.43 12.76 -13.15
CA MET A 1 12.17 12.29 -11.96
C MET A 1 11.41 11.10 -11.44
N ASN A 2 12.12 10.04 -11.04
CA ASN A 2 11.48 8.85 -10.46
C ASN A 2 10.84 9.25 -9.12
N LYS A 3 9.56 8.94 -8.95
CA LYS A 3 8.78 9.24 -7.74
C LYS A 3 9.16 8.25 -6.65
N LYS A 4 9.09 8.67 -5.39
CA LYS A 4 9.12 7.79 -4.22
C LYS A 4 7.69 7.31 -3.94
N VAL A 5 7.46 6.02 -4.10
CA VAL A 5 6.16 5.39 -3.87
C VAL A 5 6.17 4.68 -2.52
N TYR A 6 5.21 4.99 -1.67
CA TYR A 6 4.89 4.15 -0.52
C TYR A 6 3.85 3.11 -0.95
N PHE A 7 4.23 1.84 -0.98
CA PHE A 7 3.30 0.76 -1.26
C PHE A 7 2.72 0.21 0.06
N ALA A 8 1.39 0.21 0.17
CA ALA A 8 0.68 -0.33 1.33
C ALA A 8 -0.09 -1.60 0.95
N GLY A 9 0.00 -2.63 1.80
CA GLY A 9 -0.67 -3.90 1.63
C GLY A 9 -0.81 -4.61 2.97
N SER A 10 -1.78 -5.49 3.11
CA SER A 10 -1.97 -6.22 4.36
C SER A 10 -0.82 -7.20 4.61
N ILE A 11 -0.08 -7.05 5.72
CA ILE A 11 0.93 -8.04 6.15
C ILE A 11 0.41 -8.94 7.27
N ARG A 12 -0.16 -8.33 8.33
CA ARG A 12 -0.67 -9.07 9.51
C ARG A 12 -2.16 -9.42 9.42
N GLY A 13 -2.92 -8.73 8.56
CA GLY A 13 -4.36 -8.98 8.34
C GLY A 13 -4.66 -10.15 7.40
N GLY A 14 -3.62 -10.72 6.78
CA GLY A 14 -3.66 -11.78 5.78
C GLY A 14 -2.39 -11.70 4.93
N GLN A 15 -1.79 -12.84 4.58
CA GLN A 15 -0.57 -12.93 3.76
C GLN A 15 -0.82 -13.64 2.42
N GLU A 16 -2.10 -13.81 2.06
CA GLU A 16 -2.53 -14.53 0.86
C GLU A 16 -1.99 -13.85 -0.41
N ASP A 17 -1.86 -12.52 -0.36
CA ASP A 17 -1.44 -11.70 -1.50
C ASP A 17 0.04 -11.28 -1.45
N THR A 18 0.87 -11.78 -0.52
CA THR A 18 2.28 -11.36 -0.42
C THR A 18 3.05 -11.54 -1.75
N ALA A 19 2.81 -12.65 -2.45
CA ALA A 19 3.41 -12.90 -3.76
C ALA A 19 2.90 -11.90 -4.82
N PHE A 20 1.62 -11.55 -4.76
CA PHE A 20 1.03 -10.57 -5.67
C PHE A 20 1.54 -9.14 -5.38
N TYR A 21 1.72 -8.79 -4.11
CA TYR A 21 2.37 -7.54 -3.70
C TYR A 21 3.80 -7.45 -4.22
N HIS A 22 4.56 -8.54 -4.19
CA HIS A 22 5.89 -8.59 -4.79
C HIS A 22 5.87 -8.26 -6.28
N GLU A 23 4.89 -8.77 -7.02
CA GLU A 23 4.74 -8.49 -8.45
C GLU A 23 4.36 -7.02 -8.72
N ILE A 24 3.49 -6.43 -7.90
CA ILE A 24 3.14 -5.01 -8.00
C ILE A 24 4.36 -4.13 -7.72
N ILE A 25 5.07 -4.39 -6.63
CA ILE A 25 6.28 -3.67 -6.24
C ILE A 25 7.32 -3.75 -7.34
N SER A 26 7.57 -4.96 -7.86
CA SER A 26 8.54 -5.19 -8.94
C SER A 26 8.16 -4.48 -10.24
N MET A 27 6.87 -4.24 -10.48
CA MET A 27 6.42 -3.48 -11.64
C MET A 27 6.62 -1.97 -11.44
N ILE A 28 6.27 -1.44 -10.27
CA ILE A 28 6.48 -0.03 -9.92
C ILE A 28 7.98 0.33 -9.96
N ASP A 29 8.83 -0.56 -9.43
CA ASP A 29 10.28 -0.34 -9.34
C ASP A 29 10.99 -0.31 -10.72
N GLN A 30 10.29 -0.63 -11.80
CA GLN A 30 10.81 -0.46 -13.17
C GLN A 30 10.92 1.01 -13.58
N THR A 31 10.09 1.89 -13.01
CA THR A 31 10.03 3.31 -13.38
C THR A 31 10.23 4.25 -12.20
N ASP A 32 9.87 3.83 -10.99
CA ASP A 32 9.85 4.64 -9.78
C ASP A 32 10.58 3.89 -8.65
N HIS A 33 10.66 4.46 -7.43
CA HIS A 33 11.32 3.79 -6.31
C HIS A 33 10.31 3.46 -5.21
N VAL A 34 10.20 2.18 -4.83
CA VAL A 34 9.29 1.74 -3.76
C VAL A 34 10.01 1.78 -2.40
N LEU A 35 9.47 2.53 -1.44
CA LEU A 35 10.08 2.64 -0.10
C LEU A 35 9.83 1.41 0.77
N THR A 36 8.78 0.64 0.45
CA THR A 36 8.26 -0.44 1.28
C THR A 36 8.42 -1.82 0.67
N GLU A 37 9.54 -2.08 -0.01
CA GLU A 37 9.83 -3.35 -0.71
C GLU A 37 9.56 -4.60 0.15
N GLN A 38 9.78 -4.51 1.46
CA GLN A 38 9.56 -5.62 2.39
C GLN A 38 8.09 -6.08 2.50
N VAL A 39 7.11 -5.29 2.03
CA VAL A 39 5.70 -5.70 2.02
C VAL A 39 5.48 -6.90 1.10
N GLY A 40 6.25 -7.01 0.01
CA GLY A 40 6.24 -8.16 -0.90
C GLY A 40 7.27 -9.23 -0.57
N ASP A 41 7.93 -9.18 0.59
CA ASP A 41 8.92 -10.19 0.96
C ASP A 41 8.24 -11.44 1.54
N ILE A 42 8.23 -12.51 0.74
CA ILE A 42 7.66 -13.82 1.09
C ILE A 42 8.38 -14.47 2.29
N HIS A 43 9.63 -14.06 2.55
CA HIS A 43 10.43 -14.54 3.68
C HIS A 43 10.33 -13.64 4.92
N HIS A 44 9.48 -12.61 4.89
CA HIS A 44 9.32 -11.70 6.02
C HIS A 44 8.67 -12.42 7.21
N ASN A 45 9.50 -12.87 8.15
CA ASN A 45 9.05 -13.42 9.42
C ASN A 45 8.50 -12.28 10.29
N ALA A 46 7.19 -12.03 10.20
CA ALA A 46 6.45 -11.14 11.12
C ALA A 46 6.41 -11.64 12.58
N LEU A 47 7.15 -12.71 12.91
CA LEU A 47 7.14 -13.43 14.18
C LEU A 47 8.08 -12.84 15.25
N GLU A 48 8.88 -11.82 14.93
CA GLU A 48 9.74 -11.19 15.93
C GLU A 48 9.01 -10.06 16.68
N HIS A 49 8.54 -10.38 17.90
CA HIS A 49 7.73 -9.48 18.72
C HIS A 49 8.59 -8.68 19.72
N GLY A 50 8.27 -7.39 19.90
CA GLY A 50 8.83 -6.56 20.97
C GLY A 50 8.55 -5.06 20.79
N ARG A 51 8.16 -4.37 21.88
CA ARG A 51 7.78 -2.94 21.87
C ARG A 51 8.83 -2.00 21.24
N SER A 52 10.12 -2.28 21.43
CA SER A 52 11.19 -1.48 20.81
C SER A 52 11.24 -1.63 19.29
N LYS A 53 10.90 -2.81 18.75
CA LYS A 53 10.81 -3.06 17.31
C LYS A 53 9.56 -2.43 16.73
N ASP A 54 8.42 -2.52 17.41
CA ASP A 54 7.17 -1.89 16.95
C ASP A 54 7.34 -0.36 16.84
N GLN A 55 8.01 0.28 17.81
CA GLN A 55 8.33 1.72 17.73
C GLN A 55 9.24 2.04 16.54
N ALA A 56 10.26 1.22 16.29
CA ALA A 56 11.16 1.42 15.16
C ALA A 56 10.43 1.27 13.80
N ILE A 57 9.50 0.31 13.69
CA ILE A 57 8.64 0.15 12.50
C ILE A 57 7.79 1.41 12.32
N TYR A 58 7.11 1.85 13.38
CA TYR A 58 6.30 3.07 13.34
C TYR A 58 7.10 4.31 12.92
N ASP A 59 8.26 4.55 13.52
CA ASP A 59 9.08 5.72 13.24
C ASP A 59 9.59 5.70 11.79
N LYS A 60 9.98 4.52 11.30
CA LYS A 60 10.44 4.31 9.92
C LYS A 60 9.31 4.51 8.92
N ASP A 61 8.19 3.82 9.09
CA ASP A 61 7.08 3.84 8.14
C ASP A 61 6.43 5.24 8.08
N THR A 62 6.26 5.92 9.23
CA THR A 62 5.77 7.31 9.23
C THR A 62 6.78 8.32 8.69
N ALA A 63 8.09 8.03 8.72
CA ALA A 63 9.08 8.84 8.02
C ALA A 63 8.94 8.65 6.50
N TRP A 64 8.82 7.41 6.03
CA TRP A 64 8.58 7.06 4.62
C TRP A 64 7.29 7.67 4.07
N LEU A 65 6.18 7.59 4.81
CA LEU A 65 4.93 8.27 4.45
C LEU A 65 5.08 9.79 4.33
N ARG A 66 5.99 10.41 5.10
CA ARG A 66 6.26 11.85 5.00
C ARG A 66 7.11 12.21 3.80
N GLU A 67 8.05 11.36 3.41
CA GLU A 67 8.96 11.63 2.29
C GLU A 67 8.46 11.14 0.93
N CYS A 68 7.48 10.25 0.88
CA CYS A 68 6.96 9.72 -0.39
C CYS A 68 6.28 10.83 -1.21
N ASP A 69 6.27 10.66 -2.52
CA ASP A 69 5.55 11.53 -3.45
C ASP A 69 4.07 11.12 -3.53
N LEU A 70 3.78 9.82 -3.41
CA LEU A 70 2.43 9.26 -3.40
C LEU A 70 2.37 7.91 -2.69
N VAL A 71 1.15 7.48 -2.37
CA VAL A 71 0.83 6.17 -1.80
C VAL A 71 0.02 5.36 -2.81
N ILE A 72 0.42 4.11 -3.04
CA ILE A 72 -0.38 3.09 -3.74
C ILE A 72 -0.73 2.01 -2.71
N ALA A 73 -2.02 1.79 -2.48
CA ALA A 73 -2.51 0.82 -1.52
C ALA A 73 -3.31 -0.28 -2.22
N GLU A 74 -2.96 -1.54 -1.95
CA GLU A 74 -3.79 -2.70 -2.28
C GLU A 74 -4.57 -3.08 -1.01
N CYS A 75 -5.89 -2.98 -1.09
CA CYS A 75 -6.81 -3.03 0.04
C CYS A 75 -7.85 -4.16 -0.09
N THR A 76 -7.55 -5.21 -0.86
CA THR A 76 -8.46 -6.37 -0.92
C THR A 76 -8.56 -7.05 0.46
N HIS A 77 -7.44 -7.18 1.17
CA HIS A 77 -7.43 -7.70 2.54
C HIS A 77 -7.54 -6.56 3.57
N PRO A 78 -8.57 -6.55 4.44
CA PRO A 78 -8.71 -5.54 5.48
C PRO A 78 -7.52 -5.55 6.46
N SER A 79 -6.94 -4.37 6.70
CA SER A 79 -5.77 -4.21 7.58
C SER A 79 -5.87 -2.93 8.40
N LEU A 80 -5.76 -3.05 9.73
CA LEU A 80 -5.70 -1.91 10.64
C LEU A 80 -4.47 -1.03 10.38
N GLY A 81 -3.34 -1.65 10.04
CA GLY A 81 -2.11 -0.95 9.70
C GLY A 81 -2.28 -0.11 8.43
N VAL A 82 -2.80 -0.72 7.36
CA VAL A 82 -3.07 -0.01 6.10
C VAL A 82 -4.09 1.12 6.32
N GLY A 83 -5.15 0.87 7.08
CA GLY A 83 -6.10 1.94 7.45
C GLY A 83 -5.45 3.10 8.21
N TYR A 84 -4.52 2.81 9.12
CA TYR A 84 -3.73 3.82 9.83
C TYR A 84 -2.84 4.62 8.87
N GLU A 85 -2.18 3.95 7.93
CA GLU A 85 -1.35 4.57 6.90
C GLU A 85 -2.16 5.50 6.00
N MET A 86 -3.40 5.12 5.60
CA MET A 86 -4.27 5.96 4.77
C MET A 86 -4.60 7.29 5.47
N ALA A 87 -5.04 7.24 6.72
CA ALA A 87 -5.34 8.45 7.49
C ALA A 87 -4.09 9.31 7.73
N TYR A 88 -2.92 8.68 7.93
CA TYR A 88 -1.66 9.39 8.09
C TYR A 88 -1.22 10.07 6.79
N ALA A 89 -1.36 9.40 5.65
CA ALA A 89 -1.06 9.92 4.33
C ALA A 89 -1.96 11.12 3.98
N GLU A 90 -3.27 10.98 4.19
CA GLU A 90 -4.25 12.07 4.07
C GLU A 90 -3.86 13.28 4.92
N LYS A 91 -3.55 13.05 6.21
CA LYS A 91 -3.15 14.11 7.13
C LYS A 91 -1.90 14.87 6.68
N ASN A 92 -0.99 14.18 5.98
CA ASN A 92 0.23 14.75 5.41
C ASN A 92 0.08 15.17 3.94
N GLN A 93 -1.16 15.22 3.43
CA GLN A 93 -1.51 15.67 2.10
C GLN A 93 -0.80 14.89 0.97
N LYS A 94 -0.55 13.59 1.18
CA LYS A 94 0.01 12.71 0.16
C LYS A 94 -1.09 12.21 -0.76
N PRO A 95 -0.95 12.30 -2.09
CA PRO A 95 -1.85 11.62 -3.02
C PRO A 95 -1.92 10.13 -2.69
N VAL A 96 -3.13 9.60 -2.54
CA VAL A 96 -3.36 8.19 -2.19
C VAL A 96 -4.25 7.55 -3.25
N TYR A 97 -3.76 6.46 -3.83
CA TYR A 97 -4.47 5.62 -4.78
C TYR A 97 -4.76 4.27 -4.14
N ILE A 98 -6.04 3.93 -4.02
CA ILE A 98 -6.51 2.70 -3.38
C ILE A 98 -7.08 1.78 -4.44
N PHE A 99 -6.57 0.54 -4.47
CA PHE A 99 -7.01 -0.55 -5.32
C PHE A 99 -7.57 -1.69 -4.49
N TYR A 100 -8.58 -2.37 -5.01
CA TYR A 100 -9.16 -3.56 -4.37
C TYR A 100 -9.94 -4.40 -5.38
N ARG A 101 -10.09 -5.70 -5.10
CA ARG A 101 -10.94 -6.63 -5.84
C ARG A 101 -12.35 -6.59 -5.29
N HIS A 102 -13.27 -6.00 -6.05
CA HIS A 102 -14.64 -5.75 -5.58
C HIS A 102 -15.48 -7.02 -5.49
N SER A 103 -15.08 -8.09 -6.19
CA SER A 103 -15.66 -9.42 -6.05
C SER A 103 -15.30 -10.12 -4.73
N GLU A 104 -14.19 -9.71 -4.08
CA GLU A 104 -13.67 -10.35 -2.86
C GLU A 104 -13.99 -9.57 -1.59
N VAL A 105 -14.00 -8.23 -1.66
CA VAL A 105 -14.20 -7.39 -0.48
C VAL A 105 -15.14 -6.24 -0.73
N GLN A 106 -15.90 -5.91 0.32
CA GLN A 106 -16.53 -4.60 0.43
C GLN A 106 -15.57 -3.66 1.18
N LEU A 107 -15.00 -2.69 0.46
CA LEU A 107 -14.08 -1.72 1.05
C LEU A 107 -14.77 -0.91 2.16
N SER A 108 -14.00 -0.54 3.19
CA SER A 108 -14.49 0.23 4.34
C SER A 108 -15.26 1.49 3.90
N ALA A 109 -16.44 1.71 4.49
CA ALA A 109 -17.26 2.90 4.26
C ALA A 109 -16.53 4.20 4.64
N MET A 110 -15.56 4.14 5.55
CA MET A 110 -14.72 5.29 5.91
C MET A 110 -13.80 5.71 4.76
N LEU A 111 -13.29 4.75 3.97
CA LEU A 111 -12.46 5.04 2.81
C LEU A 111 -13.33 5.47 1.63
N THR A 112 -14.38 4.70 1.31
CA THR A 112 -15.26 4.99 0.16
C THR A 112 -16.12 6.25 0.34
N GLY A 113 -16.37 6.66 1.59
CA GLY A 113 -17.09 7.89 1.91
C GLY A 113 -16.22 9.15 1.94
N ASP A 114 -14.90 9.00 1.88
CA ASP A 114 -13.95 10.11 1.92
C ASP A 114 -13.50 10.51 0.51
N PRO A 115 -13.82 11.72 0.02
CA PRO A 115 -13.47 12.17 -1.33
C PRO A 115 -11.98 12.44 -1.53
N TYR A 116 -11.16 12.37 -0.47
CA TYR A 116 -9.71 12.54 -0.57
C TYR A 116 -9.04 11.43 -1.38
N PHE A 117 -9.52 10.19 -1.23
CA PHE A 117 -8.87 9.02 -1.81
C PHE A 117 -9.25 8.82 -3.29
N HIS A 118 -8.26 8.50 -4.11
CA HIS A 118 -8.49 8.02 -5.48
C HIS A 118 -8.73 6.51 -5.44
N ILE A 119 -9.98 6.08 -5.45
CA ILE A 119 -10.35 4.68 -5.28
C ILE A 119 -10.77 4.07 -6.63
N GLN A 120 -10.16 2.95 -7.00
CA GLN A 120 -10.51 2.18 -8.19
C GLN A 120 -10.54 0.69 -7.87
N SER A 121 -11.59 0.00 -8.30
CA SER A 121 -11.65 -1.47 -8.23
C SER A 121 -11.02 -2.11 -9.47
N TYR A 122 -10.50 -3.32 -9.34
CA TYR A 122 -10.00 -4.14 -10.45
C TYR A 122 -10.40 -5.60 -10.25
N GLU A 123 -10.35 -6.41 -11.30
CA GLU A 123 -10.57 -7.87 -11.20
C GLU A 123 -9.44 -8.67 -11.86
N THR A 124 -8.66 -8.03 -12.73
CA THR A 124 -7.53 -8.67 -13.39
C THR A 124 -6.22 -7.95 -13.10
N LYS A 125 -5.13 -8.71 -13.16
CA LYS A 125 -3.77 -8.18 -13.05
C LYS A 125 -3.52 -7.10 -14.09
N GLU A 126 -3.94 -7.32 -15.33
CA GLU A 126 -3.70 -6.41 -16.44
C GLU A 126 -4.38 -5.05 -16.25
N GLU A 127 -5.60 -5.04 -15.69
CA GLU A 127 -6.31 -3.81 -15.31
C GLU A 127 -5.53 -3.01 -14.26
N LEU A 128 -5.09 -3.66 -13.18
CA LEU A 128 -4.31 -2.99 -12.13
C LEU A 128 -3.00 -2.43 -12.67
N TRP A 129 -2.30 -3.16 -13.54
CA TRP A 129 -1.05 -2.74 -14.14
C TRP A 129 -1.26 -1.49 -15.00
N HIS A 130 -2.35 -1.45 -15.76
CA HIS A 130 -2.71 -0.30 -16.56
C HIS A 130 -2.96 0.93 -15.70
N MET A 131 -3.79 0.80 -14.66
CA MET A 131 -4.13 1.89 -13.74
C MET A 131 -2.90 2.46 -13.03
N ILE A 132 -2.04 1.60 -12.48
CA ILE A 132 -0.80 2.04 -11.83
C ILE A 132 0.12 2.74 -12.83
N SER A 133 0.28 2.19 -14.04
CA SER A 133 1.11 2.81 -15.09
C SER A 133 0.60 4.20 -15.48
N GLU A 134 -0.70 4.45 -15.45
CA GLU A 134 -1.27 5.78 -15.73
C GLU A 134 -0.92 6.80 -14.64
N ILE A 135 -0.87 6.38 -13.38
CA ILE A 135 -0.50 7.22 -12.23
C ILE A 135 1.00 7.56 -12.24
N LEU A 136 1.82 6.62 -12.67
CA LEU A 136 3.28 6.75 -12.63
C LEU A 136 3.88 7.53 -13.80
N LYS A 137 3.13 7.76 -14.88
CA LYS A 137 3.50 8.69 -15.97
C LYS A 137 3.82 10.11 -15.47
#